data_AF-A0A9E5SG84-F1
#
_entry.id   AF-A0A9E5SG84-F1
#
_cell.length_a   1.000
_cell.length_b   1.000
_cell.length_c   1.000
_cell.angle_alpha   90.00
_cell.angle_beta   90.00
_cell.angle_gamma   90.00
#
_symmetry.space_group_name_H-M   'P 1'
#
loop_
_entity.id
_entity.type
_entity.pdbx_description
1 polymer ?
#
loop_
_entity_poly.entity_id
_entity_poly.type
_entity_poly.pdbx_seq_one_letter_code
_entity_poly.pdbx_strand_id
1 'polypeptide(L)'
;MSSLANAESTVPGWRKFLDEYLKRRKDDEDLSDMAIQTYWFADYLAKRRRKALGVKFSETFSNLRSLDRPTNGRKAGMLSYSDGHTTHAMIFTMLKKRKRYSLGNESLTVKQTQPSIFVILSTKESKETQVCPNCGSESPTDECMNGCPYCGTKFNIKQYQNKISGESRGITSLEFKRLLIASIGITSLIIIIKQLIDNTFGNVVLNILIGLIIGLIFGLLPYMAMQLPLLIFVFFPRVVRDNRLSDYCKILRKNDPNMSAGEISSEFESRVRAFFLAGKDDNIHFVSKVEASDEYADVADAMIDSYNKLLTIPSQEYQTIRAHMTVQLVRVKDGKLTSEKLPFTADFTRNKETKTQALPDNEVFTCSSCAGAISILEGGHCRFCGNNTDLSKHGFTLQLMEPGWIEYTAPRA
;
A
#
# COMPACT_ATOMS: atom_id res chain seq x y z
N MET A 1 1.54 -18.07 -10.36
CA MET A 1 2.05 -17.95 -8.97
C MET A 1 3.24 -18.87 -8.85
N SER A 2 4.44 -18.32 -8.78
CA SER A 2 5.64 -19.10 -8.54
C SER A 2 5.81 -19.37 -7.04
N SER A 3 6.49 -20.47 -6.69
CA SER A 3 6.77 -20.86 -5.31
C SER A 3 7.73 -19.87 -4.64
N LEU A 4 7.75 -19.83 -3.29
CA LEU A 4 8.71 -19.00 -2.52
C LEU A 4 10.18 -19.24 -2.88
N ALA A 5 10.52 -20.44 -3.36
CA ALA A 5 11.87 -20.75 -3.85
C ALA A 5 12.24 -19.96 -5.12
N ASN A 6 11.25 -19.59 -5.94
CA ASN A 6 11.44 -18.75 -7.12
C ASN A 6 11.53 -17.24 -6.77
N ALA A 7 11.17 -16.86 -5.53
CA ALA A 7 11.27 -15.48 -5.09
C ALA A 7 12.71 -15.07 -4.78
N GLU A 8 13.46 -15.93 -4.09
CA GLU A 8 14.86 -15.68 -3.77
C GLU A 8 15.75 -15.62 -5.02
N SER A 9 15.47 -16.46 -6.03
CA SER A 9 16.16 -16.42 -7.32
C SER A 9 15.84 -15.18 -8.15
N THR A 10 14.71 -14.53 -7.89
CA THR A 10 14.24 -13.37 -8.66
C THR A 10 14.65 -12.06 -8.01
N VAL A 11 14.54 -11.98 -6.69
CA VAL A 11 14.98 -10.84 -5.87
C VAL A 11 15.83 -11.38 -4.72
N PRO A 12 17.17 -11.46 -4.90
CA PRO A 12 18.05 -11.97 -3.86
C PRO A 12 17.93 -11.15 -2.57
N GLY A 13 17.84 -11.81 -1.42
CA GLY A 13 17.80 -11.16 -0.12
C GLY A 13 16.52 -10.38 0.19
N TRP A 14 15.45 -10.51 -0.62
CA TRP A 14 14.19 -9.76 -0.44
C TRP A 14 13.62 -9.91 0.97
N ARG A 15 13.80 -11.08 1.57
CA ARG A 15 13.28 -11.40 2.91
C ARG A 15 13.97 -10.59 4.00
N LYS A 16 15.31 -10.65 4.05
CA LYS A 16 16.10 -9.90 5.05
C LYS A 16 15.82 -8.41 4.92
N PHE A 17 15.75 -7.94 3.67
CA PHE A 17 15.39 -6.58 3.34
C PHE A 17 13.99 -6.18 3.86
N LEU A 18 12.96 -7.02 3.63
CA LEU A 18 11.61 -6.75 4.11
C LEU A 18 11.53 -6.80 5.64
N ASP A 19 12.18 -7.76 6.30
CA ASP A 19 12.21 -7.85 7.76
C ASP A 19 12.86 -6.61 8.40
N GLU A 20 13.95 -6.12 7.82
CA GLU A 20 14.61 -4.88 8.22
C GLU A 20 13.70 -3.66 8.00
N TYR A 21 13.06 -3.56 6.84
CA TYR A 21 12.09 -2.50 6.53
C TYR A 21 10.95 -2.46 7.56
N LEU A 22 10.37 -3.62 7.89
CA LEU A 22 9.26 -3.73 8.85
C LEU A 22 9.70 -3.37 10.27
N LYS A 23 10.94 -3.67 10.66
CA LYS A 23 11.49 -3.29 11.95
C LYS A 23 11.68 -1.77 12.03
N ARG A 24 12.32 -1.16 11.04
CA ARG A 24 12.54 0.29 10.98
C ARG A 24 11.22 1.06 10.92
N ARG A 25 10.22 0.53 10.20
CA ARG A 25 8.84 1.06 10.19
C ARG A 25 8.19 1.08 11.57
N LYS A 26 8.38 0.02 12.35
CA LYS A 26 7.79 -0.09 13.69
C LYS A 26 8.31 1.00 14.61
N ASP A 27 9.59 1.32 14.48
CA ASP A 27 10.29 2.32 15.29
C ASP A 27 10.17 3.75 14.69
N ASP A 28 9.35 3.93 13.64
CA ASP A 28 9.15 5.18 12.88
C ASP A 28 10.48 5.80 12.43
N GLU A 29 11.46 4.97 12.05
CA GLU A 29 12.76 5.42 11.55
C GLU A 29 12.64 6.07 10.16
N ASP A 30 13.69 6.77 9.72
CA ASP A 30 13.77 7.21 8.33
C ASP A 30 13.96 5.99 7.40
N LEU A 31 13.36 6.00 6.23
CA LEU A 31 13.36 4.87 5.26
C LEU A 31 13.84 5.30 3.87
N SER A 32 14.49 6.46 3.78
CA SER A 32 14.97 7.07 2.53
C SER A 32 15.94 6.18 1.74
N ASP A 33 16.65 5.28 2.42
CA ASP A 33 17.58 4.30 1.86
C ASP A 33 16.90 2.97 1.45
N MET A 34 15.70 2.69 1.96
CA MET A 34 14.98 1.43 1.72
C MET A 34 13.75 1.58 0.83
N ALA A 35 13.26 2.80 0.61
CA ALA A 35 12.06 3.06 -0.18
C ALA A 35 12.38 3.96 -1.38
N ILE A 36 11.58 3.82 -2.43
CA ILE A 36 11.69 4.74 -3.57
C ILE A 36 11.33 6.16 -3.14
N GLN A 37 11.91 7.16 -3.78
CA GLN A 37 11.79 8.55 -3.34
C GLN A 37 10.33 9.03 -3.27
N THR A 38 9.49 8.61 -4.22
CA THR A 38 8.06 8.98 -4.26
C THR A 38 7.23 8.35 -3.14
N TYR A 39 7.51 7.08 -2.81
CA TYR A 39 6.84 6.37 -1.71
C TYR A 39 7.30 6.92 -0.35
N TRP A 40 8.61 7.08 -0.17
CA TRP A 40 9.22 7.68 1.01
C TRP A 40 8.69 9.09 1.29
N PHE A 41 8.53 9.92 0.25
CA PHE A 41 8.08 11.31 0.41
C PHE A 41 6.71 11.41 1.10
N ALA A 42 5.77 10.53 0.76
CA ALA A 42 4.46 10.49 1.41
C ALA A 42 4.56 10.14 2.91
N ASP A 43 5.50 9.27 3.29
CA ASP A 43 5.75 8.93 4.70
C ASP A 43 6.48 10.03 5.46
N TYR A 44 7.42 10.69 4.80
CA TYR A 44 8.10 11.87 5.32
C TYR A 44 7.08 12.96 5.67
N LEU A 45 6.17 13.30 4.76
CA LEU A 45 5.10 14.28 5.00
C LEU A 45 4.22 13.86 6.18
N ALA A 46 3.83 12.59 6.24
CA ALA A 46 3.02 12.06 7.34
C ALA A 46 3.74 12.17 8.69
N LYS A 47 5.02 11.81 8.75
CA LYS A 47 5.84 11.90 9.97
C LYS A 47 5.99 13.34 10.44
N ARG A 48 6.26 14.27 9.52
CA ARG A 48 6.37 15.71 9.84
C ARG A 48 5.05 16.27 10.35
N ARG A 49 3.94 15.94 9.69
CA ARG A 49 2.59 16.36 10.10
C ARG A 49 2.20 15.84 11.49
N ARG A 50 2.45 14.56 11.77
CA ARG A 50 2.21 13.97 13.09
C ARG A 50 3.04 14.66 14.19
N LYS A 51 4.31 14.95 13.92
CA LYS A 51 5.17 15.69 14.85
C LYS A 51 4.62 17.09 15.13
N ALA A 52 4.19 17.82 14.09
CA ALA A 52 3.60 19.15 14.23
C ALA A 52 2.32 19.12 15.09
N LEU A 53 1.51 18.07 14.97
CA LEU A 53 0.28 17.87 15.77
C LEU A 53 0.53 17.19 17.13
N GLY A 54 1.78 16.91 17.52
CA GLY A 54 2.11 16.23 18.77
C GLY A 54 1.66 14.76 18.86
N VAL A 55 1.34 14.13 17.72
CA VAL A 55 0.84 12.75 17.65
C VAL A 55 1.99 11.76 17.59
N LYS A 56 2.07 10.88 18.59
CA LYS A 56 2.97 9.72 18.58
C LYS A 56 2.39 8.60 17.73
N PHE A 57 3.24 7.95 16.95
CA PHE A 57 2.86 6.91 15.99
C PHE A 57 3.62 5.62 16.24
N SER A 58 2.95 4.49 16.05
CA SER A 58 3.59 3.19 15.94
C SER A 58 2.83 2.32 14.93
N GLU A 59 3.59 1.60 14.12
CA GLU A 59 3.07 0.67 13.13
C GLU A 59 3.50 -0.75 13.45
N THR A 60 2.54 -1.67 13.48
CA THR A 60 2.84 -3.08 13.78
C THR A 60 2.13 -3.98 12.79
N PHE A 61 2.78 -5.08 12.45
CA PHE A 61 2.23 -6.10 11.57
C PHE A 61 1.97 -7.37 12.39
N SER A 62 0.74 -7.86 12.34
CA SER A 62 0.42 -9.18 12.89
C SER A 62 0.80 -10.28 11.89
N ASN A 63 0.99 -11.50 12.40
CA ASN A 63 1.43 -12.66 11.63
C ASN A 63 2.85 -12.56 11.02
N LEU A 64 3.77 -11.78 11.62
CA LEU A 64 5.18 -11.75 11.16
C LEU A 64 5.80 -13.15 11.02
N ARG A 65 5.50 -14.05 11.97
CA ARG A 65 5.97 -15.44 11.98
C ARG A 65 5.41 -16.29 10.82
N SER A 66 4.41 -15.81 10.07
CA SER A 66 3.80 -16.56 8.96
C SER A 66 4.37 -16.21 7.59
N LEU A 67 5.37 -15.33 7.48
CA LEU A 67 6.15 -15.19 6.23
C LEU A 67 6.69 -16.55 5.76
N ASP A 68 7.00 -17.45 6.71
CA ASP A 68 7.57 -18.78 6.48
C ASP A 68 6.57 -19.91 6.25
N ARG A 69 5.27 -19.68 6.49
CA ARG A 69 4.30 -20.78 6.51
C ARG A 69 3.15 -20.49 5.56
N PRO A 70 2.81 -21.43 4.65
CA PRO A 70 1.58 -21.35 3.89
C PRO A 70 0.39 -21.43 4.86
N THR A 71 -0.14 -20.29 5.27
CA THR A 71 -1.40 -20.26 6.02
C THR A 71 -2.54 -20.56 5.05
N ASN A 72 -3.27 -21.65 5.31
CA ASN A 72 -4.40 -22.15 4.49
C ASN A 72 -4.02 -22.57 3.06
N GLY A 73 -2.87 -23.22 2.85
CA GLY A 73 -2.48 -23.73 1.52
C GLY A 73 -2.11 -22.64 0.49
N ARG A 74 -2.21 -21.36 0.86
CA ARG A 74 -1.67 -20.24 0.10
C ARG A 74 -0.27 -19.95 0.63
N LYS A 75 0.77 -20.41 -0.07
CA LYS A 75 2.15 -19.93 0.16
C LYS A 75 2.14 -18.41 -0.03
N ALA A 76 2.93 -17.66 0.74
CA ALA A 76 3.30 -16.31 0.34
C ALA A 76 3.77 -16.40 -1.12
N GLY A 77 3.12 -15.63 -1.98
CA GLY A 77 3.30 -15.74 -3.42
C GLY A 77 4.23 -14.64 -3.89
N MET A 78 4.91 -14.86 -5.00
CA MET A 78 5.53 -13.79 -5.75
C MET A 78 4.91 -13.75 -7.15
N LEU A 79 4.60 -12.54 -7.62
CA LEU A 79 4.59 -12.25 -9.04
C LEU A 79 5.74 -11.29 -9.32
N SER A 80 6.41 -11.50 -10.44
CA SER A 80 7.46 -10.59 -10.87
C SER A 80 7.40 -10.38 -12.37
N TYR A 81 7.80 -9.20 -12.80
CA TYR A 81 8.10 -8.89 -14.19
C TYR A 81 9.36 -8.02 -14.24
N SER A 82 10.05 -8.02 -15.38
CA SER A 82 11.15 -7.10 -15.62
C SER A 82 10.77 -6.15 -16.73
N ASP A 83 11.11 -4.89 -16.56
CA ASP A 83 10.94 -3.84 -17.56
C ASP A 83 12.19 -3.63 -18.44
N GLY A 84 13.22 -4.48 -18.28
CA GLY A 84 14.51 -4.37 -18.96
C GLY A 84 15.61 -3.68 -18.13
N HIS A 85 15.25 -2.93 -17.08
CA HIS A 85 16.20 -2.24 -16.18
C HIS A 85 16.07 -2.69 -14.73
N THR A 86 14.84 -2.90 -14.26
CA THR A 86 14.50 -3.34 -12.92
C THR A 86 13.54 -4.53 -12.97
N THR A 87 13.65 -5.37 -11.94
CA THR A 87 12.70 -6.44 -11.67
C THR A 87 11.74 -5.95 -10.61
N HIS A 88 10.45 -5.91 -10.96
CA HIS A 88 9.37 -5.61 -10.03
C HIS A 88 8.89 -6.91 -9.44
N ALA A 89 8.98 -7.06 -8.13
CA ALA A 89 8.49 -8.24 -7.41
C ALA A 89 7.39 -7.85 -6.43
N MET A 90 6.19 -8.38 -6.68
CA MET A 90 5.05 -8.29 -5.78
C MET A 90 5.09 -9.47 -4.80
N ILE A 91 5.39 -9.16 -3.55
CA ILE A 91 5.43 -10.11 -2.44
C ILE A 91 4.06 -10.12 -1.77
N PHE A 92 3.30 -11.19 -1.97
CA PHE A 92 2.01 -11.40 -1.33
C PHE A 92 2.24 -11.96 0.07
N THR A 93 2.00 -11.13 1.10
CA THR A 93 2.14 -11.54 2.50
C THR A 93 0.79 -11.84 3.15
N MET A 94 0.80 -12.34 4.39
CA MET A 94 -0.39 -12.48 5.25
C MET A 94 -0.36 -11.50 6.42
N LEU A 95 0.48 -10.47 6.31
CA LEU A 95 0.67 -9.47 7.35
C LEU A 95 -0.56 -8.56 7.37
N LYS A 96 -1.20 -8.44 8.54
CA LYS A 96 -2.28 -7.47 8.75
C LYS A 96 -1.73 -6.29 9.54
N LYS A 97 -1.82 -5.10 8.95
CA LYS A 97 -1.29 -3.84 9.49
C LYS A 97 -2.17 -3.28 10.61
N ARG A 98 -1.52 -2.77 11.66
CA ARG A 98 -2.14 -2.05 12.77
C ARG A 98 -1.35 -0.77 13.02
N LYS A 99 -1.98 0.37 12.76
CA LYS A 99 -1.47 1.70 13.06
C LYS A 99 -2.04 2.18 14.39
N ARG A 100 -1.20 2.64 15.31
CA ARG A 100 -1.61 3.23 16.59
C ARG A 100 -1.11 4.66 16.66
N TYR A 101 -2.05 5.57 16.90
CA TYR A 101 -1.83 6.98 17.12
C TYR A 101 -2.11 7.27 18.60
N SER A 102 -1.30 8.12 19.22
CA SER A 102 -1.49 8.52 20.61
C SER A 102 -1.19 10.00 20.78
N LEU A 103 -2.04 10.68 21.55
CA LEU A 103 -1.99 12.09 21.84
C LEU A 103 -2.29 12.28 23.33
N GLY A 104 -1.26 12.53 24.14
CA GLY A 104 -1.40 12.51 25.60
C GLY A 104 -1.93 11.15 26.10
N ASN A 105 -3.10 11.16 26.74
CA ASN A 105 -3.79 9.97 27.26
C ASN A 105 -4.73 9.32 26.22
N GLU A 106 -5.02 10.01 25.12
CA GLU A 106 -5.88 9.50 24.06
C GLU A 106 -5.09 8.57 23.13
N SER A 107 -5.74 7.49 22.69
CA SER A 107 -5.15 6.60 21.69
C SER A 107 -6.18 6.08 20.71
N LEU A 108 -5.79 6.06 19.44
CA LEU A 108 -6.60 5.58 18.34
C LEU A 108 -5.86 4.45 17.62
N THR A 109 -6.52 3.32 17.46
CA THR A 109 -5.99 2.20 16.68
C THR A 109 -6.77 2.05 15.38
N VAL A 110 -6.08 2.17 14.25
CA VAL A 110 -6.61 1.82 12.93
C VAL A 110 -6.08 0.44 12.52
N LYS A 111 -6.99 -0.50 12.25
CA LYS A 111 -6.66 -1.88 11.85
C LYS A 111 -6.99 -2.10 10.38
N GLN A 112 -6.01 -2.58 9.62
CA GLN A 112 -6.23 -3.11 8.28
C GLN A 112 -6.57 -4.59 8.39
N THR A 113 -7.74 -4.97 7.87
CA THR A 113 -8.16 -6.39 7.86
C THR A 113 -7.54 -7.18 6.72
N GLN A 114 -7.22 -6.49 5.62
CA GLN A 114 -6.61 -7.03 4.42
C GLN A 114 -5.13 -7.34 4.65
N PRO A 115 -4.61 -8.42 4.04
CA PRO A 115 -3.18 -8.67 4.02
C PRO A 115 -2.44 -7.57 3.23
N SER A 116 -1.19 -7.27 3.59
CA SER A 116 -0.36 -6.34 2.83
C SER A 116 0.39 -7.05 1.69
N ILE A 117 0.45 -6.41 0.53
CA ILE A 117 1.28 -6.81 -0.61
C ILE A 117 2.38 -5.76 -0.72
N PHE A 118 3.64 -6.19 -0.74
CA PHE A 118 4.78 -5.28 -0.91
C PHE A 118 5.30 -5.38 -2.33
N VAL A 119 5.65 -4.25 -2.93
CA VAL A 119 6.32 -4.19 -4.22
C VAL A 119 7.78 -3.86 -3.97
N ILE A 120 8.67 -4.77 -4.33
CA ILE A 120 10.12 -4.63 -4.22
C ILE A 120 10.68 -4.45 -5.63
N LEU A 121 11.43 -3.36 -5.83
CA LEU A 121 12.24 -3.16 -7.01
C LEU A 121 13.60 -3.77 -6.76
N SER A 122 14.07 -4.55 -7.72
CA SER A 122 15.40 -5.15 -7.72
C SER A 122 16.06 -4.85 -9.05
N THR A 123 17.12 -4.05 -9.07
CA THR A 123 17.96 -3.89 -10.25
C THR A 123 18.70 -5.22 -10.48
N LYS A 124 18.38 -5.95 -11.55
CA LYS A 124 18.99 -7.27 -11.82
C LYS A 124 20.41 -7.18 -12.38
N GLU A 125 20.93 -5.99 -12.59
CA GLU A 125 22.26 -5.78 -13.12
C GLU A 125 23.06 -4.92 -12.15
N SER A 126 24.12 -5.50 -11.59
CA SER A 126 25.34 -4.70 -11.47
C SER A 126 25.56 -4.14 -12.87
N LYS A 127 25.49 -2.82 -13.08
CA LYS A 127 26.10 -2.30 -14.30
C LYS A 127 27.52 -2.86 -14.29
N GLU A 128 27.98 -3.50 -15.37
CA GLU A 128 29.37 -3.93 -15.46
C GLU A 128 30.29 -2.72 -15.28
N THR A 129 29.79 -1.52 -15.63
CA THR A 129 30.47 -0.22 -15.54
C THR A 129 29.72 0.80 -14.68
N GLN A 130 30.44 1.60 -13.89
CA GLN A 130 29.93 2.77 -13.17
C GLN A 130 30.41 4.05 -13.82
N VAL A 131 29.55 5.06 -13.86
CA VAL A 131 29.91 6.41 -14.31
C VAL A 131 30.25 7.24 -13.09
N CYS A 132 31.48 7.76 -13.05
CA CYS A 132 31.92 8.61 -11.95
C CYS A 132 31.10 9.92 -11.92
N PRO A 133 30.47 10.28 -10.79
CA PRO A 133 29.67 11.50 -10.69
C PRO A 133 30.51 12.79 -10.73
N ASN A 134 31.82 12.69 -10.53
CA ASN A 134 32.72 13.85 -10.54
C ASN A 134 33.31 14.10 -11.94
N CYS A 135 33.84 13.06 -12.60
CA CYS A 135 34.55 13.22 -13.87
C CYS A 135 33.84 12.58 -15.08
N GLY A 136 32.71 11.93 -14.88
CA GLY A 136 31.93 11.29 -15.95
C GLY A 136 32.59 10.06 -16.58
N SER A 137 33.71 9.57 -16.04
CA SER A 137 34.38 8.39 -16.59
C SER A 137 33.56 7.14 -16.34
N GLU A 138 33.31 6.36 -17.39
CA GLU A 138 32.75 5.03 -17.30
C GLU A 138 33.87 4.02 -17.00
N SER A 139 33.71 3.20 -15.96
CA SER A 139 34.76 2.27 -15.53
C SER A 139 34.16 1.00 -14.92
N PRO A 140 34.81 -0.17 -15.04
CA PRO A 140 34.33 -1.41 -14.45
C PRO A 140 34.01 -1.27 -12.95
N THR A 141 32.94 -1.92 -12.50
CA THR A 141 32.43 -1.71 -11.14
C THR A 141 33.37 -2.23 -10.06
N ASP A 142 34.09 -3.33 -10.33
CA ASP A 142 35.13 -3.89 -9.47
C ASP A 142 36.32 -2.94 -9.27
N GLU A 143 36.72 -2.21 -10.31
CA GLU A 143 37.75 -1.17 -10.23
C GLU A 143 37.29 0.07 -9.46
N CYS A 144 35.98 0.36 -9.46
CA CYS A 144 35.43 1.52 -8.77
C CYS A 144 35.24 1.30 -7.25
N MET A 145 35.40 0.07 -6.74
CA MET A 145 35.17 -0.28 -5.32
C MET A 145 36.05 0.51 -4.34
N ASN A 146 37.23 0.97 -4.79
CA ASN A 146 38.16 1.78 -3.99
C ASN A 146 38.14 3.27 -4.36
N GLY A 147 37.21 3.70 -5.21
CA GLY A 147 37.14 5.03 -5.81
C GLY A 147 37.30 4.98 -7.33
N CYS A 148 36.93 6.06 -8.02
CA CYS A 148 37.07 6.18 -9.46
C CYS A 148 38.52 5.93 -9.91
N PRO A 149 38.79 5.00 -10.84
CA PRO A 149 40.16 4.73 -11.29
C PRO A 149 40.80 5.91 -12.02
N TYR A 150 40.01 6.84 -12.56
CA TYR A 150 40.50 8.03 -13.27
C TYR A 150 40.78 9.22 -12.36
N CYS A 151 39.85 9.57 -11.47
CA CYS A 151 39.97 10.80 -10.66
C CYS A 151 40.10 10.54 -9.15
N GLY A 152 40.12 9.27 -8.71
CA GLY A 152 40.26 8.88 -7.30
C GLY A 152 39.06 9.25 -6.41
N THR A 153 37.99 9.82 -6.98
CA THR A 153 36.81 10.22 -6.22
C THR A 153 36.13 8.98 -5.66
N LYS A 154 35.97 8.91 -4.34
CA LYS A 154 35.19 7.85 -3.69
C LYS A 154 33.72 8.19 -3.79
N PHE A 155 32.95 7.32 -4.43
CA PHE A 155 31.50 7.45 -4.55
C PHE A 155 30.84 6.12 -4.19
N ASN A 156 29.64 6.19 -3.60
CA ASN A 156 28.91 4.98 -3.22
C ASN A 156 28.35 4.30 -4.46
N ILE A 157 28.89 3.13 -4.79
CA ILE A 157 28.36 2.24 -5.82
C ILE A 157 27.14 1.54 -5.23
N LYS A 158 25.96 1.99 -5.60
CA LYS A 158 24.68 1.39 -5.19
C LYS A 158 24.36 0.12 -6.00
N GLN A 159 25.27 -0.84 -6.03
CA GLN A 159 24.98 -2.18 -6.56
C GLN A 159 23.85 -2.82 -5.73
N TYR A 160 22.84 -3.39 -6.42
CA TYR A 160 21.77 -4.23 -5.84
C TYR A 160 20.95 -3.63 -4.69
N GLN A 161 20.45 -2.40 -4.82
CA GLN A 161 19.51 -1.89 -3.83
C GLN A 161 18.09 -2.38 -4.15
N ASN A 162 17.70 -3.46 -3.47
CA ASN A 162 16.27 -3.74 -3.29
C ASN A 162 15.64 -2.51 -2.65
N LYS A 163 14.59 -1.95 -3.25
CA LYS A 163 13.86 -0.81 -2.70
C LYS A 163 12.37 -1.10 -2.68
N ILE A 164 11.68 -0.62 -1.66
CA ILE A 164 10.21 -0.70 -1.57
C ILE A 164 9.62 0.40 -2.46
N SER A 165 8.90 0.00 -3.51
CA SER A 165 8.11 0.93 -4.33
C SER A 165 6.69 1.12 -3.85
N GLY A 166 6.21 0.22 -3.00
CA GLY A 166 4.86 0.35 -2.50
C GLY A 166 4.39 -0.73 -1.55
N GLU A 167 3.31 -0.39 -0.87
CA GLU A 167 2.49 -1.31 -0.11
C GLU A 167 1.04 -1.15 -0.57
N SER A 168 0.39 -2.26 -0.94
CA SER A 168 -1.03 -2.28 -1.30
C SER A 168 -1.81 -3.28 -0.46
N ARG A 169 -3.13 -3.11 -0.42
CA ARG A 169 -4.04 -4.01 0.30
C ARG A 169 -4.38 -5.20 -0.60
N GLY A 170 -4.20 -6.40 -0.08
CA GLY A 170 -4.65 -7.64 -0.70
C GLY A 170 -6.11 -7.97 -0.38
N ILE A 171 -6.51 -9.18 -0.73
CA ILE A 171 -7.90 -9.62 -0.62
C ILE A 171 -8.21 -10.07 0.81
N THR A 172 -9.32 -9.58 1.38
CA THR A 172 -9.82 -10.06 2.67
C THR A 172 -10.14 -11.57 2.59
N SER A 173 -9.62 -12.37 3.53
CA SER A 173 -10.02 -13.78 3.68
C SER A 173 -11.12 -13.92 4.72
N LEU A 174 -12.11 -14.77 4.42
CA LEU A 174 -13.15 -15.14 5.39
C LEU A 174 -12.65 -16.30 6.25
N GLU A 175 -12.59 -16.10 7.56
CA GLU A 175 -12.13 -17.11 8.52
C GLU A 175 -13.30 -17.99 9.00
N PHE A 176 -13.79 -18.87 8.12
CA PHE A 176 -14.91 -19.79 8.40
C PHE A 176 -14.77 -20.60 9.69
N LYS A 177 -13.54 -20.96 10.07
CA LYS A 177 -13.24 -21.74 11.29
C LYS A 177 -13.72 -21.05 12.57
N ARG A 178 -13.58 -19.72 12.67
CA ARG A 178 -14.02 -18.98 13.86
C ARG A 178 -15.54 -18.96 13.98
N LEU A 179 -16.24 -18.81 12.86
CA LEU A 179 -17.69 -18.84 12.81
C LEU A 179 -18.25 -20.21 13.20
N LEU A 180 -17.59 -21.30 12.78
CA LEU A 180 -17.96 -22.66 13.14
C LEU A 180 -17.78 -22.94 14.64
N ILE A 181 -16.66 -22.51 15.22
CA ILE A 181 -16.42 -22.67 16.67
C ILE A 181 -17.44 -21.84 17.47
N ALA A 182 -17.74 -20.62 17.02
CA ALA A 182 -18.72 -19.76 17.67
C ALA A 182 -20.13 -20.34 17.60
N SER A 183 -20.56 -20.87 16.45
CA SER A 183 -21.89 -21.47 16.33
C SER A 183 -22.06 -22.68 17.24
N ILE A 184 -21.09 -23.60 17.26
CA ILE A 184 -21.07 -24.77 18.13
C ILE A 184 -21.11 -24.37 19.60
N GLY A 185 -20.31 -23.37 19.99
CA GLY A 185 -20.29 -22.88 21.37
C GLY A 185 -21.62 -22.31 21.82
N ILE A 186 -22.25 -21.47 20.96
CA ILE A 186 -23.54 -20.83 21.27
C ILE A 186 -24.66 -21.87 21.34
N THR A 187 -24.75 -22.79 20.38
CA THR A 187 -25.80 -23.84 20.41
C THR A 187 -25.65 -24.76 21.60
N SER A 188 -24.42 -25.17 21.92
CA SER A 188 -24.16 -26.02 23.09
C SER A 188 -24.56 -25.32 24.38
N LEU A 189 -24.25 -24.03 24.53
CA LEU A 189 -24.64 -23.25 25.71
C LEU A 189 -26.17 -23.18 25.86
N ILE A 190 -26.90 -22.88 24.77
CA ILE A 190 -28.36 -22.79 24.79
C ILE A 190 -29.00 -24.13 25.17
N ILE A 191 -28.51 -25.24 24.61
CA ILE A 191 -29.04 -26.58 24.90
C ILE A 191 -28.73 -27.01 26.34
N ILE A 192 -27.54 -26.72 26.85
CA ILE A 192 -27.19 -27.00 28.26
C ILE A 192 -28.10 -26.21 29.20
N ILE A 193 -28.32 -24.91 28.95
CA ILE A 193 -29.22 -24.08 29.74
C ILE A 193 -30.63 -24.68 29.75
N LYS A 194 -31.14 -25.09 28.58
CA LYS A 194 -32.45 -25.73 28.46
C LYS A 194 -32.53 -27.03 29.28
N GLN A 195 -31.54 -27.92 29.15
CA GLN A 195 -31.55 -29.20 29.88
C GLN A 195 -31.40 -29.04 31.40
N LEU A 196 -30.71 -27.99 31.85
CA LEU A 196 -30.61 -27.65 33.26
C LEU A 196 -31.93 -27.12 33.83
N ILE A 197 -32.66 -26.30 33.06
CA ILE A 197 -34.00 -25.81 33.45
C ILE A 197 -35.00 -26.96 33.48
N ASP A 198 -35.01 -27.80 32.45
CA ASP A 198 -35.97 -28.91 32.31
C ASP A 198 -35.61 -30.11 33.21
N ASN A 199 -34.40 -30.11 33.81
CA ASN A 199 -33.81 -31.20 34.59
C ASN A 199 -34.03 -32.60 33.98
N THR A 200 -33.83 -32.71 32.67
CA THR A 200 -34.33 -33.83 31.85
C THR A 200 -33.88 -35.21 32.35
N PHE A 201 -32.66 -35.32 32.89
CA PHE A 201 -32.09 -36.58 33.37
C PHE A 201 -31.91 -36.64 34.90
N GLY A 202 -32.42 -35.67 35.66
CA GLY A 202 -32.30 -35.63 37.12
C GLY A 202 -30.87 -35.44 37.67
N ASN A 203 -29.86 -35.39 36.80
CA ASN A 203 -28.45 -35.26 37.17
C ASN A 203 -27.81 -34.11 36.37
N VAL A 204 -27.28 -33.14 37.10
CA VAL A 204 -26.64 -31.93 36.55
C VAL A 204 -25.50 -32.27 35.59
N VAL A 205 -24.64 -33.24 35.96
CA VAL A 205 -23.48 -33.64 35.15
C VAL A 205 -23.93 -34.29 33.84
N LEU A 206 -24.97 -35.13 33.91
CA LEU A 206 -25.51 -35.82 32.74
C LEU A 206 -26.21 -34.85 31.78
N ASN A 207 -26.98 -33.88 32.31
CA ASN A 207 -27.61 -32.80 31.52
C ASN A 207 -26.55 -31.95 30.79
N ILE A 208 -25.41 -31.64 31.43
CA ILE A 208 -24.33 -30.89 30.79
C ILE A 208 -23.67 -31.70 29.67
N LEU A 209 -23.34 -32.98 29.92
CA LEU A 209 -22.67 -33.85 28.95
C LEU A 209 -23.53 -34.09 27.70
N ILE A 210 -24.81 -34.41 27.89
CA ILE A 210 -25.74 -34.64 26.77
C ILE A 210 -26.00 -33.32 26.02
N GLY A 211 -26.12 -32.20 26.75
CA GLY A 211 -26.25 -30.88 26.14
C GLY A 211 -25.07 -30.50 25.25
N LEU A 212 -23.83 -30.84 25.64
CA LEU A 212 -22.63 -30.66 24.81
C LEU A 212 -22.66 -31.52 23.54
N ILE A 213 -23.05 -32.79 23.63
CA ILE A 213 -23.10 -33.71 22.47
C ILE A 213 -24.14 -33.23 21.46
N ILE A 214 -25.35 -32.90 21.93
CA ILE A 214 -26.41 -32.37 21.07
C ILE A 214 -25.99 -31.01 20.50
N GLY A 215 -25.37 -30.15 21.31
CA GLY A 215 -24.82 -28.86 20.88
C GLY A 215 -23.79 -28.95 19.76
N LEU A 216 -22.90 -29.95 19.81
CA LEU A 216 -21.92 -30.25 18.77
C LEU A 216 -22.58 -30.69 17.46
N ILE A 217 -23.60 -31.56 17.52
CA ILE A 217 -24.30 -32.08 16.34
C ILE A 217 -25.16 -30.99 15.71
N PHE A 218 -25.98 -30.32 16.51
CA PHE A 218 -26.94 -29.31 16.02
C PHE A 218 -26.28 -27.95 15.73
N GLY A 219 -25.08 -27.67 16.25
CA GLY A 219 -24.33 -26.45 15.98
C GLY A 219 -23.89 -26.25 14.52
N LEU A 220 -23.91 -27.32 13.73
CA LEU A 220 -23.67 -27.30 12.29
C LEU A 220 -24.83 -26.68 11.49
N LEU A 221 -26.08 -26.88 11.92
CA LEU A 221 -27.25 -26.37 11.20
C LEU A 221 -27.31 -24.83 11.13
N PRO A 222 -27.21 -24.08 12.25
CA PRO A 222 -27.20 -22.62 12.19
C PRO A 222 -25.94 -22.09 11.51
N TYR A 223 -24.80 -22.80 11.61
CA TYR A 223 -23.60 -22.46 10.86
C TYR A 223 -23.86 -22.47 9.35
N MET A 224 -24.43 -23.57 8.83
CA MET A 224 -24.75 -23.72 7.41
C MET A 224 -25.82 -22.71 6.95
N ALA A 225 -26.85 -22.49 7.75
CA ALA A 225 -27.90 -21.51 7.46
C ALA A 225 -27.35 -20.07 7.41
N MET A 226 -26.37 -19.73 8.25
CA MET A 226 -25.75 -18.40 8.30
C MET A 226 -24.72 -18.17 7.18
N GLN A 227 -24.14 -19.24 6.61
CA GLN A 227 -23.10 -19.09 5.57
C GLN A 227 -23.61 -18.39 4.32
N LEU A 228 -24.78 -18.80 3.80
CA LEU A 228 -25.28 -18.31 2.52
C LEU A 228 -25.60 -16.80 2.58
N PRO A 229 -26.31 -16.28 3.60
CA PRO A 229 -26.52 -14.85 3.75
C PRO A 229 -25.21 -14.08 3.96
N LEU A 230 -24.29 -14.59 4.80
CA LEU A 230 -23.00 -13.91 5.02
C LEU A 230 -22.17 -13.84 3.74
N LEU A 231 -22.18 -14.91 2.94
CA LEU A 231 -21.49 -14.93 1.66
C LEU A 231 -22.07 -13.89 0.71
N ILE A 232 -23.39 -13.90 0.51
CA ILE A 232 -24.08 -13.05 -0.46
C ILE A 232 -24.10 -11.57 -0.05
N PHE A 233 -24.44 -11.27 1.22
CA PHE A 233 -24.68 -9.90 1.65
C PHE A 233 -23.46 -9.21 2.25
N VAL A 234 -22.46 -9.96 2.72
CA VAL A 234 -21.27 -9.38 3.36
C VAL A 234 -19.99 -9.66 2.57
N PHE A 235 -19.72 -10.93 2.26
CA PHE A 235 -18.44 -11.32 1.68
C PHE A 235 -18.33 -10.93 0.20
N PHE A 236 -19.31 -11.29 -0.65
CA PHE A 236 -19.29 -10.97 -2.08
C PHE A 236 -19.17 -9.45 -2.33
N PRO A 237 -19.99 -8.58 -1.73
CA PRO A 237 -19.85 -7.13 -1.89
C PRO A 237 -18.48 -6.62 -1.44
N ARG A 238 -17.94 -7.18 -0.34
CA ARG A 238 -16.61 -6.82 0.15
C ARG A 238 -15.51 -7.25 -0.82
N VAL A 239 -15.58 -8.46 -1.38
CA VAL A 239 -14.62 -8.97 -2.37
C VAL A 239 -14.67 -8.13 -3.64
N VAL A 240 -15.86 -7.80 -4.15
CA VAL A 240 -16.03 -6.94 -5.33
C VAL A 240 -15.42 -5.56 -5.07
N ARG A 241 -15.68 -4.97 -3.90
CA ARG A 241 -15.12 -3.67 -3.52
C ARG A 241 -13.60 -3.70 -3.40
N ASP A 242 -13.06 -4.70 -2.70
CA ASP A 242 -11.61 -4.83 -2.47
C ASP A 242 -10.85 -5.16 -3.78
N ASN A 243 -11.48 -5.87 -4.73
CA ASN A 243 -10.87 -6.24 -6.01
C ASN A 243 -11.10 -5.23 -7.14
N ARG A 244 -11.89 -4.17 -6.92
CA ARG A 244 -12.32 -3.25 -7.98
C ARG A 244 -11.14 -2.64 -8.75
N LEU A 245 -10.06 -2.27 -8.05
CA LEU A 245 -8.83 -1.80 -8.69
C LEU A 245 -8.15 -2.92 -9.49
N SER A 246 -8.05 -4.13 -8.93
CA SER A 246 -7.46 -5.26 -9.64
C SER A 246 -8.24 -5.63 -10.91
N ASP A 247 -9.56 -5.60 -10.88
CA ASP A 247 -10.41 -5.91 -12.03
C ASP A 247 -10.33 -4.82 -13.09
N TYR A 248 -10.31 -3.56 -12.68
CA TYR A 248 -10.06 -2.43 -13.58
C TYR A 248 -8.67 -2.52 -14.24
N CYS A 249 -7.63 -2.89 -13.49
CA CYS A 249 -6.29 -3.09 -14.04
C CYS A 249 -6.24 -4.23 -15.08
N LYS A 250 -7.03 -5.30 -14.93
CA LYS A 250 -7.12 -6.36 -15.97
C LYS A 250 -7.63 -5.82 -17.30
N ILE A 251 -8.53 -4.83 -17.27
CA ILE A 251 -9.04 -4.17 -18.48
C ILE A 251 -7.94 -3.28 -19.08
N LEU A 252 -7.24 -2.50 -18.23
CA LEU A 252 -6.14 -1.64 -18.68
C LEU A 252 -4.97 -2.43 -19.27
N ARG A 253 -4.72 -3.65 -18.80
CA ARG A 253 -3.67 -4.54 -19.33
C ARG A 253 -3.79 -4.88 -20.81
N LYS A 254 -4.97 -4.72 -21.40
CA LYS A 254 -5.14 -4.85 -22.86
C LYS A 254 -4.32 -3.80 -23.63
N ASN A 255 -4.15 -2.62 -23.04
CA ASN A 255 -3.43 -1.49 -23.65
C ASN A 255 -2.04 -1.27 -23.04
N ASP A 256 -1.84 -1.66 -21.76
CA ASP A 256 -0.55 -1.60 -21.06
C ASP A 256 -0.27 -2.92 -20.31
N PRO A 257 0.43 -3.88 -20.94
CA PRO A 257 0.61 -5.24 -20.41
C PRO A 257 1.26 -5.32 -19.03
N ASN A 258 2.15 -4.38 -18.70
CA ASN A 258 2.91 -4.41 -17.44
C ASN A 258 2.15 -3.73 -16.29
N MET A 259 0.94 -3.24 -16.52
CA MET A 259 0.17 -2.53 -15.51
C MET A 259 -0.11 -3.39 -14.27
N SER A 260 0.34 -2.93 -13.10
CA SER A 260 0.14 -3.59 -11.81
C SER A 260 -0.88 -2.85 -10.93
N ALA A 261 -1.86 -3.58 -10.40
CA ALA A 261 -2.79 -3.03 -9.42
C ALA A 261 -2.09 -2.62 -8.11
N GLY A 262 -1.02 -3.32 -7.73
CA GLY A 262 -0.24 -2.98 -6.54
C GLY A 262 0.55 -1.69 -6.69
N GLU A 263 1.17 -1.48 -7.85
CA GLU A 263 1.91 -0.25 -8.17
C GLU A 263 0.95 0.94 -8.32
N ILE A 264 -0.16 0.79 -9.05
CA ILE A 264 -1.17 1.85 -9.14
C ILE A 264 -1.70 2.21 -7.74
N SER A 265 -2.00 1.20 -6.92
CA SER A 265 -2.48 1.45 -5.55
C SER A 265 -1.47 2.25 -4.74
N SER A 266 -0.18 1.92 -4.84
CA SER A 266 0.90 2.63 -4.14
C SER A 266 1.04 4.07 -4.64
N GLU A 267 1.05 4.26 -5.97
CA GLU A 267 1.11 5.58 -6.55
C GLU A 267 -0.08 6.42 -6.09
N PHE A 268 -1.31 5.95 -6.27
CA PHE A 268 -2.50 6.70 -5.87
C PHE A 268 -2.48 7.04 -4.38
N GLU A 269 -2.12 6.09 -3.52
CA GLU A 269 -1.98 6.30 -2.08
C GLU A 269 -0.97 7.42 -1.78
N SER A 270 0.21 7.40 -2.40
CA SER A 270 1.25 8.40 -2.18
C SER A 270 0.81 9.82 -2.60
N ARG A 271 0.10 9.96 -3.73
CA ARG A 271 -0.41 11.25 -4.23
C ARG A 271 -1.52 11.79 -3.32
N VAL A 272 -2.45 10.93 -2.92
CA VAL A 272 -3.53 11.30 -1.99
C VAL A 272 -2.96 11.71 -0.64
N ARG A 273 -1.98 10.96 -0.12
CA ARG A 273 -1.28 11.33 1.12
C ARG A 273 -0.56 12.66 1.00
N ALA A 274 0.12 12.92 -0.11
CA ALA A 274 0.78 14.20 -0.34
C ALA A 274 -0.23 15.36 -0.30
N PHE A 275 -1.38 15.23 -0.97
CA PHE A 275 -2.44 16.24 -0.96
C PHE A 275 -2.93 16.58 0.47
N PHE A 276 -3.22 15.57 1.30
CA PHE A 276 -3.75 15.80 2.66
C PHE A 276 -2.69 16.21 3.68
N LEU A 277 -1.42 15.83 3.49
CA LEU A 277 -0.40 15.95 4.53
C LEU A 277 0.58 17.11 4.28
N ALA A 278 0.67 17.59 3.05
CA ALA A 278 1.41 18.80 2.73
C ALA A 278 0.75 20.05 3.33
N GLY A 279 1.57 20.94 3.84
CA GLY A 279 1.18 22.31 4.18
C GLY A 279 1.19 23.20 2.94
N LYS A 280 0.60 24.38 3.07
CA LYS A 280 0.47 25.35 2.00
C LYS A 280 1.80 25.80 1.39
N ASP A 281 2.84 25.89 2.22
CA ASP A 281 4.18 26.29 1.80
C ASP A 281 4.99 25.13 1.18
N ASP A 282 4.46 23.91 1.22
CA ASP A 282 5.15 22.77 0.63
C ASP A 282 4.94 22.72 -0.87
N ASN A 283 6.04 22.56 -1.58
CA ASN A 283 5.99 22.36 -3.01
C ASN A 283 5.70 20.89 -3.32
N ILE A 284 4.41 20.54 -3.43
CA ILE A 284 3.96 19.19 -3.83
C ILE A 284 3.75 19.05 -5.34
N HIS A 285 4.17 20.05 -6.13
CA HIS A 285 3.94 20.05 -7.56
C HIS A 285 4.48 18.80 -8.26
N PHE A 286 5.54 18.18 -7.69
CA PHE A 286 6.09 16.89 -8.11
C PHE A 286 5.06 15.75 -8.21
N VAL A 287 4.09 15.69 -7.30
CA VAL A 287 3.07 14.61 -7.20
C VAL A 287 1.65 15.08 -7.49
N SER A 288 1.37 16.38 -7.37
CA SER A 288 0.03 16.94 -7.52
C SER A 288 0.05 18.32 -8.17
N LYS A 289 -0.82 18.54 -9.15
CA LYS A 289 -1.12 19.89 -9.65
C LYS A 289 -2.15 20.63 -8.79
N VAL A 290 -2.79 19.92 -7.85
CA VAL A 290 -3.73 20.50 -6.90
C VAL A 290 -2.95 21.10 -5.74
N GLU A 291 -3.30 22.32 -5.36
CA GLU A 291 -2.70 22.98 -4.20
C GLU A 291 -3.16 22.32 -2.89
N ALA A 292 -2.29 22.34 -1.88
CA ALA A 292 -2.64 21.86 -0.55
C ALA A 292 -3.70 22.79 0.08
N SER A 293 -4.75 22.20 0.68
CA SER A 293 -5.81 22.94 1.35
C SER A 293 -5.58 23.04 2.86
N ASP A 294 -5.76 24.25 3.41
CA ASP A 294 -5.68 24.52 4.85
C ASP A 294 -6.79 23.81 5.66
N GLU A 295 -7.89 23.39 4.99
CA GLU A 295 -9.01 22.66 5.62
C GLU A 295 -8.58 21.35 6.28
N TYR A 296 -7.52 20.74 5.77
CA TYR A 296 -7.00 19.46 6.26
C TYR A 296 -5.79 19.63 7.19
N ALA A 297 -5.57 20.83 7.73
CA ALA A 297 -4.43 21.11 8.60
C ALA A 297 -4.40 20.21 9.86
N ASP A 298 -5.57 19.77 10.32
CA ASP A 298 -5.80 18.88 11.47
C ASP A 298 -5.60 17.39 11.18
N VAL A 299 -5.35 17.01 9.91
CA VAL A 299 -5.13 15.62 9.49
C VAL A 299 -3.72 15.18 9.87
N ALA A 300 -3.63 14.12 10.68
CA ALA A 300 -2.38 13.50 11.10
C ALA A 300 -1.92 12.36 10.17
N ASP A 301 -2.85 11.66 9.52
CA ASP A 301 -2.55 10.63 8.51
C ASP A 301 -3.76 10.46 7.58
N ALA A 302 -3.50 10.03 6.35
CA ALA A 302 -4.52 9.76 5.34
C ALA A 302 -4.23 8.42 4.65
N MET A 303 -5.28 7.69 4.29
CA MET A 303 -5.15 6.42 3.57
C MET A 303 -6.37 6.11 2.72
N ILE A 304 -6.18 5.57 1.52
CA ILE A 304 -7.28 5.09 0.69
C ILE A 304 -7.83 3.82 1.33
N ASP A 305 -9.11 3.85 1.70
CA ASP A 305 -9.79 2.70 2.29
C ASP A 305 -10.31 1.73 1.24
N SER A 306 -10.97 2.26 0.20
CA SER A 306 -11.55 1.50 -0.89
C SER A 306 -11.73 2.31 -2.16
N TYR A 307 -11.71 1.63 -3.31
CA TYR A 307 -12.12 2.20 -4.59
C TYR A 307 -13.60 1.89 -4.85
N ASN A 308 -14.42 2.94 -4.90
CA ASN A 308 -15.85 2.83 -5.09
C ASN A 308 -16.21 2.77 -6.59
N LYS A 309 -15.47 3.47 -7.46
CA LYS A 309 -15.62 3.41 -8.92
C LYS A 309 -14.35 3.91 -9.59
N LEU A 310 -13.95 3.31 -10.71
CA LEU A 310 -12.79 3.68 -11.51
C LEU A 310 -13.23 3.83 -12.97
N LEU A 311 -12.81 4.91 -13.61
CA LEU A 311 -13.16 5.24 -14.99
C LEU A 311 -11.93 5.77 -15.72
N THR A 312 -11.74 5.36 -16.97
CA THR A 312 -10.75 5.99 -17.84
C THR A 312 -11.39 7.17 -18.54
N ILE A 313 -10.80 8.36 -18.43
CA ILE A 313 -11.22 9.52 -19.22
C ILE A 313 -10.50 9.44 -20.56
N PRO A 314 -11.21 9.46 -21.71
CA PRO A 314 -10.58 9.45 -23.02
C PRO A 314 -9.75 10.72 -23.23
N SER A 315 -8.48 10.55 -23.58
CA SER A 315 -7.57 11.62 -24.02
C SER A 315 -6.64 11.04 -25.07
N GLN A 316 -6.12 11.85 -26.00
CA GLN A 316 -5.17 11.37 -27.01
C GLN A 316 -3.77 11.21 -26.41
N GLU A 317 -3.30 12.22 -25.66
CA GLU A 317 -1.94 12.29 -25.11
C GLU A 317 -1.80 11.67 -23.71
N TYR A 318 -2.86 11.74 -22.90
CA TYR A 318 -2.81 11.37 -21.50
C TYR A 318 -3.64 10.13 -21.20
N GLN A 319 -3.21 9.36 -20.20
CA GLN A 319 -4.02 8.35 -19.55
C GLN A 319 -4.51 8.91 -18.21
N THR A 320 -5.78 9.32 -18.19
CA THR A 320 -6.43 9.83 -16.99
C THR A 320 -7.37 8.79 -16.42
N ILE A 321 -7.20 8.48 -15.13
CA ILE A 321 -8.03 7.56 -14.36
C ILE A 321 -8.77 8.39 -13.30
N ARG A 322 -10.09 8.47 -13.43
CA ARG A 322 -10.97 9.01 -12.40
C ARG A 322 -11.27 7.93 -11.39
N ALA A 323 -10.91 8.16 -10.14
CA ALA A 323 -11.16 7.27 -9.02
C ALA A 323 -12.12 7.94 -8.03
N HIS A 324 -13.30 7.35 -7.89
CA HIS A 324 -14.15 7.59 -6.74
C HIS A 324 -13.70 6.65 -5.63
N MET A 325 -13.23 7.21 -4.53
CA MET A 325 -12.64 6.45 -3.43
C MET A 325 -13.19 6.87 -2.08
N THR A 326 -13.07 6.00 -1.11
CA THR A 326 -13.26 6.35 0.29
C THR A 326 -11.89 6.54 0.91
N VAL A 327 -11.60 7.74 1.42
CA VAL A 327 -10.35 8.04 2.13
C VAL A 327 -10.63 8.03 3.63
N GLN A 328 -9.80 7.32 4.37
CA GLN A 328 -9.80 7.33 5.83
C GLN A 328 -8.81 8.38 6.31
N LEU A 329 -9.31 9.39 7.03
CA LEU A 329 -8.53 10.47 7.61
C LEU A 329 -8.44 10.27 9.12
N VAL A 330 -7.23 10.39 9.66
CA VAL A 330 -6.98 10.46 11.09
C VAL A 330 -6.79 11.91 11.45
N ARG A 331 -7.73 12.49 12.20
CA ARG A 331 -7.77 13.92 12.54
C ARG A 331 -7.57 14.17 14.03
N VAL A 332 -7.01 15.33 14.35
CA VAL A 332 -6.92 15.86 15.71
C VAL A 332 -7.92 17.00 15.85
N LYS A 333 -9.10 16.72 16.42
CA LYS A 333 -10.15 17.70 16.68
C LYS A 333 -10.29 17.93 18.17
N ASP A 334 -10.15 19.18 18.62
CA ASP A 334 -10.27 19.58 20.02
C ASP A 334 -9.43 18.72 21.00
N GLY A 335 -8.20 18.39 20.59
CA GLY A 335 -7.29 17.55 21.37
C GLY A 335 -7.64 16.06 21.39
N LYS A 336 -8.61 15.60 20.59
CA LYS A 336 -9.00 14.19 20.46
C LYS A 336 -8.65 13.63 19.10
N LEU A 337 -8.23 12.36 19.10
CA LEU A 337 -7.96 11.60 17.88
C LEU A 337 -9.26 10.99 17.36
N THR A 338 -9.63 11.35 16.13
CA THR A 338 -10.80 10.80 15.44
C THR A 338 -10.39 10.16 14.12
N SER A 339 -11.10 9.11 13.72
CA SER A 339 -10.95 8.48 12.41
C SER A 339 -12.26 8.65 11.65
N GLU A 340 -12.25 9.40 10.56
CA GLU A 340 -13.40 9.54 9.66
C GLU A 340 -13.11 8.88 8.31
N LYS A 341 -14.17 8.43 7.64
CA LYS A 341 -14.10 7.90 6.28
C LYS A 341 -14.97 8.77 5.39
N LEU A 342 -14.35 9.44 4.42
CA LEU A 342 -15.04 10.38 3.54
C LEU A 342 -14.90 9.96 2.07
N PRO A 343 -15.95 10.14 1.25
CA PRO A 343 -15.86 9.93 -0.18
C PRO A 343 -15.10 11.09 -0.85
N PHE A 344 -14.24 10.75 -1.81
CA PHE A 344 -13.53 11.70 -2.65
C PHE A 344 -13.54 11.24 -4.11
N THR A 345 -13.49 12.19 -5.03
CA THR A 345 -13.26 11.97 -6.44
C THR A 345 -11.90 12.57 -6.80
N ALA A 346 -11.04 11.75 -7.42
CA ALA A 346 -9.72 12.18 -7.84
C ALA A 346 -9.43 11.79 -9.29
N ASP A 347 -8.73 12.67 -10.02
CA ASP A 347 -8.22 12.37 -11.35
C ASP A 347 -6.71 12.19 -11.31
N PHE A 348 -6.26 10.98 -11.65
CA PHE A 348 -4.85 10.64 -11.76
C PHE A 348 -4.46 10.59 -13.24
N THR A 349 -3.49 11.41 -13.63
CA THR A 349 -3.08 11.56 -15.03
C THR A 349 -1.61 11.27 -15.20
N ARG A 350 -1.29 10.47 -16.21
CA ARG A 350 0.07 10.26 -16.71
C ARG A 350 0.11 10.39 -18.23
N ASN A 351 1.28 10.62 -18.79
CA ASN A 351 1.47 10.65 -20.25
C ASN A 351 1.35 9.22 -20.83
N LYS A 352 0.68 9.01 -21.97
CA LYS A 352 0.57 7.67 -22.56
C LYS A 352 1.88 7.11 -23.09
N GLU A 353 2.82 7.96 -23.45
CA GLU A 353 4.16 7.57 -23.89
C GLU A 353 4.94 6.93 -22.73
N THR A 354 4.58 7.27 -21.48
CA THR A 354 5.05 6.58 -20.28
C THR A 354 4.33 5.25 -20.09
N LYS A 355 4.48 4.33 -21.06
CA LYS A 355 4.07 2.94 -20.88
C LYS A 355 5.00 2.31 -19.86
N THR A 356 4.56 2.13 -18.61
CA THR A 356 5.28 1.37 -17.56
C THR A 356 6.81 1.41 -17.70
N GLN A 357 7.34 2.60 -18.02
CA GLN A 357 8.76 2.89 -17.94
C GLN A 357 8.92 3.12 -16.47
N ALA A 358 9.14 2.01 -15.77
CA ALA A 358 9.20 2.08 -14.34
C ALA A 358 10.39 2.96 -14.01
N LEU A 359 10.11 4.01 -13.25
CA LEU A 359 11.12 4.87 -12.68
C LEU A 359 12.19 3.98 -12.05
N PRO A 360 13.40 3.89 -12.63
CA PRO A 360 14.51 3.31 -11.94
C PRO A 360 14.68 4.17 -10.70
N ASP A 361 14.72 3.56 -9.53
CA ASP A 361 14.87 4.26 -8.25
C ASP A 361 16.23 4.97 -8.06
N ASN A 362 17.02 5.03 -9.14
CA ASN A 362 18.28 5.72 -9.27
C ASN A 362 18.21 6.95 -10.19
N GLU A 363 17.05 7.26 -10.79
CA GLU A 363 16.87 8.54 -11.46
C GLU A 363 16.78 9.63 -10.39
N VAL A 364 17.94 10.23 -10.11
CA VAL A 364 17.98 11.65 -9.84
C VAL A 364 17.17 12.30 -10.97
N PHE A 365 15.97 12.81 -10.67
CA PHE A 365 15.15 13.47 -11.69
C PHE A 365 16.01 14.52 -12.38
N THR A 366 16.20 14.42 -13.68
CA THR A 366 17.05 15.36 -14.42
C THR A 366 16.19 16.38 -15.14
N CYS A 367 16.56 17.65 -15.06
CA CYS A 367 15.87 18.69 -15.81
C CYS A 367 16.06 18.48 -17.31
N SER A 368 14.96 18.46 -18.07
CA SER A 368 15.00 18.35 -19.53
C SER A 368 15.76 19.48 -20.23
N SER A 369 15.89 20.64 -19.57
CA SER A 369 16.55 21.83 -20.13
C SER A 369 18.05 21.88 -19.82
N CYS A 370 18.48 21.51 -18.60
CA CYS A 370 19.88 21.68 -18.17
C CYS A 370 20.53 20.41 -17.60
N ALA A 371 19.84 19.27 -17.62
CA ALA A 371 20.25 18.00 -17.02
C ALA A 371 20.55 18.03 -15.51
N GLY A 372 20.33 19.18 -14.84
CA GLY A 372 20.55 19.34 -13.42
C GLY A 372 19.64 18.43 -12.59
N ALA A 373 20.17 17.95 -11.47
CA ALA A 373 19.44 17.15 -10.49
C ALA A 373 18.25 17.91 -9.89
N ILE A 374 17.09 17.28 -9.86
CA ILE A 374 15.84 17.83 -9.33
C ILE A 374 15.48 17.07 -8.05
N SER A 375 15.14 17.85 -7.02
CA SER A 375 14.64 17.32 -5.77
C SER A 375 13.11 17.27 -5.78
N ILE A 376 12.54 16.11 -5.39
CA ILE A 376 11.10 16.00 -5.12
C ILE A 376 10.66 16.97 -4.02
N LEU A 377 11.53 17.26 -3.05
CA LEU A 377 11.23 18.16 -1.93
C LEU A 377 11.02 19.62 -2.38
N GLU A 378 11.38 19.93 -3.63
CA GLU A 378 11.21 21.25 -4.24
C GLU A 378 10.16 21.24 -5.34
N GLY A 379 9.27 20.24 -5.29
CA GLY A 379 8.14 20.10 -6.19
C GLY A 379 8.51 20.07 -7.67
N GLY A 380 9.66 19.48 -8.01
CA GLY A 380 10.05 19.29 -9.40
C GLY A 380 10.64 20.51 -10.10
N HIS A 381 10.93 21.58 -9.36
CA HIS A 381 11.56 22.80 -9.89
C HIS A 381 13.08 22.58 -9.98
N CYS A 382 13.67 22.94 -11.12
CA CYS A 382 15.12 22.86 -11.26
C CYS A 382 15.80 24.07 -10.59
N ARG A 383 16.59 23.84 -9.53
CA ARG A 383 17.39 24.90 -8.87
C ARG A 383 18.36 25.61 -9.82
N PHE A 384 18.79 24.94 -10.89
CA PHE A 384 19.85 25.43 -11.77
C PHE A 384 19.33 26.36 -12.86
N CYS A 385 18.22 26.02 -13.51
CA CYS A 385 17.68 26.83 -14.62
C CYS A 385 16.26 27.37 -14.38
N GLY A 386 15.62 27.05 -13.26
CA GLY A 386 14.26 27.48 -12.93
C GLY A 386 13.16 26.82 -13.76
N ASN A 387 13.49 25.88 -14.65
CA ASN A 387 12.50 25.20 -15.47
C ASN A 387 11.64 24.24 -14.65
N ASN A 388 10.34 24.18 -14.98
CA ASN A 388 9.41 23.23 -14.41
C ASN A 388 9.38 21.95 -15.24
N THR A 389 9.61 20.83 -14.57
CA THR A 389 9.64 19.53 -15.23
C THR A 389 8.22 19.03 -15.47
N ASP A 390 7.96 18.44 -16.63
CA ASP A 390 6.68 17.76 -16.88
C ASP A 390 6.66 16.41 -16.15
N LEU A 391 6.01 16.41 -15.01
CA LEU A 391 5.98 15.30 -14.08
C LEU A 391 5.05 14.17 -14.51
N SER A 392 4.16 14.42 -15.46
CA SER A 392 3.33 13.38 -16.07
C SER A 392 4.16 12.36 -16.86
N LYS A 393 5.43 12.71 -17.17
CA LYS A 393 6.43 11.83 -17.81
C LYS A 393 7.12 10.86 -16.83
N HIS A 394 6.89 11.02 -15.54
CA HIS A 394 7.54 10.23 -14.50
C HIS A 394 6.54 9.39 -13.68
N GLY A 395 5.25 9.37 -14.03
CA GLY A 395 4.24 8.57 -13.33
C GLY A 395 2.90 9.29 -13.25
N PHE A 396 1.98 8.79 -12.41
CA PHE A 396 0.70 9.46 -12.22
C PHE A 396 0.88 10.77 -11.44
N THR A 397 0.18 11.82 -11.86
CA THR A 397 0.05 13.11 -11.17
C THR A 397 -1.40 13.30 -10.77
N LEU A 398 -1.64 13.85 -9.59
CA LEU A 398 -2.99 14.19 -9.14
C LEU A 398 -3.43 15.52 -9.76
N GLN A 399 -4.43 15.50 -10.64
CA GLN A 399 -4.97 16.67 -11.34
C GLN A 399 -6.20 17.27 -10.67
N LEU A 400 -7.00 16.43 -10.02
CA LEU A 400 -8.24 16.81 -9.36
C LEU A 400 -8.35 16.04 -8.05
N MET A 401 -8.83 16.70 -6.99
CA MET A 401 -9.19 16.07 -5.73
C MET A 401 -10.32 16.86 -5.07
N GLU A 402 -11.52 16.30 -5.06
CA GLU A 402 -12.70 16.98 -4.52
C GLU A 402 -13.52 16.05 -3.61
N PRO A 403 -14.12 16.59 -2.53
CA PRO A 403 -14.98 15.82 -1.64
C PRO A 403 -16.27 15.39 -2.35
N GLY A 404 -16.72 14.17 -2.08
CA GLY A 404 -17.96 13.63 -2.63
C GLY A 404 -17.81 12.90 -3.97
N TRP A 405 -18.95 12.69 -4.62
CA TRP A 405 -19.07 11.98 -5.89
C TRP A 405 -19.37 12.97 -7.01
N ILE A 406 -18.43 13.16 -7.92
CA ILE A 406 -18.58 14.07 -9.05
C ILE A 406 -18.72 13.27 -10.32
N GLU A 407 -19.93 13.25 -10.88
CA GLU A 407 -20.15 12.58 -12.16
C GLU A 407 -19.36 13.29 -13.27
N TYR A 408 -18.73 12.49 -14.12
CA TYR A 408 -18.12 13.02 -15.35
C TYR A 408 -19.24 13.41 -16.31
N THR A 409 -19.54 14.71 -16.40
CA THR A 409 -20.28 15.25 -17.54
C THR A 409 -19.32 15.33 -18.72
N ALA A 410 -19.44 14.40 -19.67
CA ALA A 410 -18.76 14.57 -20.96
C ALA A 410 -19.15 15.93 -21.53
N PRO A 411 -18.22 16.71 -22.11
CA PRO A 411 -18.61 17.90 -22.86
C PRO A 411 -19.61 17.43 -23.92
N ARG A 412 -20.81 18.00 -23.90
CA ARG A 412 -21.77 17.80 -25.00
C ARG A 412 -21.08 18.34 -26.25
N ALA A 413 -20.90 17.45 -27.22
CA ALA A 413 -20.38 17.79 -28.54
C ALA A 413 -21.26 18.84 -29.23
#